data_AF-A0A165CU54-F1
#
_entry.id   AF-A0A165CU54-F1
#
_cell.length_a   1.000
_cell.length_b   1.000
_cell.length_c   1.000
_cell.angle_alpha   90.00
_cell.angle_beta   90.00
_cell.angle_gamma   90.00
#
_symmetry.space_group_name_H-M   'P 1'
#
loop_
_entity.id
_entity.type
_entity.pdbx_description
1 polymer ?
#
loop_
_entity_poly.entity_id
_entity_poly.type
_entity_poly.pdbx_seq_one_letter_code
_entity_poly.pdbx_strand_id
1 'polypeptide(L)'
;MGEGWICDSAPNSGIMKSFLLDGALRIGFCDPARTDALDWVDEVSLTEPPPPFDTFTCRTWTMHCITGLVNQGFVKCHDVDALEQEAEKWATVHHSSAHAGIMPRPVEDAQTCDFRDVLTLG
;
A
#
# COMPACT_ATOMS: atom_id res chain seq x y z
N MET A 1 17.15 -16.14 2.78
CA MET A 1 16.04 -15.17 2.89
C MET A 1 14.99 -15.68 1.91
N GLY A 2 13.77 -15.96 2.38
CA GLY A 2 12.75 -16.62 1.59
C GLY A 2 12.11 -15.68 0.56
N GLU A 3 11.68 -16.23 -0.57
CA GLU A 3 10.89 -15.54 -1.59
C GLU A 3 9.49 -15.28 -1.01
N GLY A 4 9.27 -14.11 -0.40
CA GLY A 4 7.97 -13.75 0.15
C GLY A 4 7.93 -12.32 0.69
N TRP A 5 6.78 -11.69 0.54
CA TRP A 5 6.48 -10.39 1.14
C TRP A 5 6.55 -10.49 2.67
N ILE A 6 7.24 -9.56 3.32
CA ILE A 6 7.28 -9.45 4.79
C ILE A 6 6.24 -8.40 5.20
N CYS A 7 5.28 -8.79 6.03
CA CYS A 7 4.34 -7.84 6.63
C CYS A 7 5.00 -7.16 7.84
N ASP A 8 4.92 -5.83 7.89
CA ASP A 8 5.31 -5.03 9.05
C ASP A 8 4.16 -4.06 9.37
N SER A 9 3.60 -4.15 10.58
CA SER A 9 2.60 -3.24 11.12
C SER A 9 3.14 -2.62 12.41
N ALA A 10 3.71 -1.42 12.30
CA ALA A 10 4.29 -0.67 13.41
C ALA A 10 4.11 0.85 13.21
N PRO A 11 4.24 1.69 14.27
CA PRO A 11 4.20 3.14 14.14
C PRO A 11 5.16 3.65 13.04
N ASN A 12 4.59 4.10 11.93
CA ASN A 12 5.28 4.34 10.66
C ASN A 12 6.01 5.69 10.56
N SER A 13 6.10 6.46 11.65
CA SER A 13 6.79 7.77 11.69
C SER A 13 8.25 7.73 11.23
N GLY A 14 8.85 6.54 11.18
CA GLY A 14 10.20 6.29 10.68
C GLY A 14 10.30 5.33 9.49
N ILE A 15 9.20 4.91 8.88
CA ILE A 15 9.21 3.83 7.86
C ILE A 15 10.16 4.16 6.70
N MET A 16 10.24 5.43 6.30
CA MET A 16 11.14 5.89 5.24
C MET A 16 12.64 5.72 5.58
N LYS A 17 12.98 5.42 6.83
CA LYS A 17 14.34 5.12 7.31
C LYS A 17 14.61 3.62 7.47
N SER A 18 13.62 2.77 7.21
CA SER A 18 13.75 1.32 7.36
C SER A 18 14.74 0.73 6.35
N PHE A 19 15.51 -0.24 6.83
CA PHE A 19 16.42 -1.03 6.01
C PHE A 19 15.59 -1.91 5.06
N LEU A 20 15.97 -1.96 3.77
CA LEU A 20 15.28 -2.70 2.69
C LEU A 20 13.88 -2.20 2.30
N LEU A 21 13.44 -1.03 2.77
CA LEU A 21 12.25 -0.38 2.18
C LEU A 21 12.59 0.20 0.79
N ASP A 22 11.82 -0.20 -0.22
CA ASP A 22 11.92 0.37 -1.57
C ASP A 22 11.49 1.83 -1.60
N GLY A 23 10.32 2.15 -1.03
CA GLY A 23 9.80 3.49 -0.83
C GLY A 23 8.30 3.46 -0.55
N ALA A 24 7.56 4.50 -0.95
CA ALA A 24 6.11 4.57 -0.77
C ALA A 24 5.39 4.91 -2.08
N LEU A 25 4.54 3.99 -2.54
CA LEU A 25 3.61 4.24 -3.63
C LEU A 25 2.27 4.68 -3.03
N ARG A 26 1.89 5.93 -3.27
CA ARG A 26 0.61 6.49 -2.81
C ARG A 26 -0.49 5.98 -3.73
N ILE A 27 -1.62 5.58 -3.15
CA ILE A 27 -2.78 5.01 -3.87
C ILE A 27 -4.10 5.76 -3.60
N GLY A 28 -4.11 6.66 -2.62
CA GLY A 28 -5.32 7.38 -2.21
C GLY A 28 -5.04 8.43 -1.15
N PHE A 29 -6.11 8.99 -0.60
CA PHE A 29 -6.05 9.99 0.46
C PHE A 29 -7.17 9.77 1.48
N CYS A 30 -6.79 9.80 2.76
CA CYS A 30 -7.72 9.88 3.87
C CYS A 30 -7.43 11.17 4.65
N ASP A 31 -8.47 11.98 4.86
CA ASP A 31 -8.36 13.17 5.69
C ASP A 31 -7.96 12.76 7.12
N PRO A 32 -6.97 13.40 7.75
CA PRO A 32 -6.58 13.11 9.13
C PRO A 32 -7.73 13.16 10.14
N ALA A 33 -8.80 13.92 9.87
CA ALA A 33 -10.00 13.97 10.70
C ALA A 33 -10.88 12.71 10.59
N ARG A 34 -10.58 11.80 9.66
CA ARG A 34 -11.33 10.56 9.37
C ARG A 34 -10.47 9.31 9.51
N THR A 35 -9.36 9.37 10.26
CA THR A 35 -8.47 8.22 10.43
C THR A 35 -9.14 7.02 11.10
N ASP A 36 -10.12 7.27 11.96
CA ASP A 36 -10.97 6.25 12.59
C ASP A 36 -11.72 5.37 11.58
N ALA A 37 -12.02 5.92 10.39
CA ALA A 37 -12.61 5.15 9.30
C ALA A 37 -11.68 4.05 8.75
N LEU A 38 -10.40 4.06 9.13
CA LEU A 38 -9.40 3.05 8.74
C LEU A 38 -9.17 1.98 9.81
N ASP A 39 -9.74 2.11 11.01
CA ASP A 39 -9.49 1.20 12.15
C ASP A 39 -9.81 -0.26 11.84
N TRP A 40 -10.75 -0.52 10.93
CA TRP A 40 -11.11 -1.87 10.48
C TRP A 40 -9.95 -2.61 9.81
N VAL A 41 -8.94 -1.91 9.27
CA VAL A 41 -7.77 -2.53 8.65
C VAL A 41 -6.99 -3.33 9.68
N ASP A 42 -6.91 -2.84 10.92
CA ASP A 42 -6.24 -3.53 12.03
C ASP A 42 -7.05 -4.73 12.56
N GLU A 43 -8.33 -4.83 12.19
CA GLU A 43 -9.21 -5.97 12.52
C GLU A 43 -9.13 -7.10 11.48
N VAL A 44 -8.49 -6.87 10.33
CA VAL A 44 -8.34 -7.91 9.28
C VAL A 44 -7.41 -9.02 9.78
N SER A 45 -7.89 -10.26 9.73
CA SER A 45 -7.14 -11.44 10.18
C SER A 45 -5.74 -11.54 9.53
N LEU A 46 -4.73 -11.79 10.36
CA LEU A 46 -3.33 -12.01 9.93
C LEU A 46 -2.99 -13.50 9.76
N THR A 47 -3.96 -14.39 9.90
CA THR A 47 -3.77 -15.84 9.80
C THR A 47 -4.78 -16.54 8.91
N GLU A 48 -5.94 -15.94 8.70
CA GLU A 48 -7.00 -16.50 7.87
C GLU A 48 -7.13 -15.71 6.56
N PRO A 49 -7.28 -16.39 5.42
CA PRO A 49 -7.41 -15.70 4.15
C PRO A 49 -8.74 -14.93 4.09
N PRO A 50 -8.72 -13.63 3.76
CA PRO A 50 -9.95 -12.91 3.57
C PRO A 50 -10.62 -13.32 2.24
N PRO A 51 -11.97 -13.36 2.15
CA PRO A 51 -12.65 -13.58 0.88
C PRO A 51 -12.24 -12.50 -0.16
N PRO A 52 -12.12 -12.86 -1.45
CA PRO A 52 -12.36 -14.16 -2.08
C PRO A 52 -11.13 -15.07 -2.16
N PHE A 53 -10.07 -14.81 -1.38
CA PHE A 53 -8.82 -15.55 -1.49
C PHE A 53 -8.87 -16.88 -0.73
N ASP A 54 -8.25 -17.92 -1.29
CA ASP A 54 -8.14 -19.24 -0.65
C ASP A 54 -6.85 -19.40 0.17
N THR A 55 -5.89 -18.48 0.04
CA THR A 55 -4.58 -18.56 0.68
C THR A 55 -4.20 -17.23 1.32
N PHE A 56 -3.77 -17.29 2.58
CA PHE A 56 -3.30 -16.14 3.30
C PHE A 56 -1.85 -15.84 2.92
N THR A 57 -1.62 -14.63 2.42
CA THR A 57 -0.30 -14.07 2.11
C THR A 57 -0.36 -12.56 2.37
N CYS A 58 0.78 -11.90 2.54
CA CYS A 58 0.80 -10.44 2.66
C CYS A 58 0.19 -9.76 1.43
N ARG A 59 0.36 -10.35 0.23
CA ARG A 59 -0.29 -9.94 -1.01
C ARG A 59 -1.81 -9.98 -0.87
N THR A 60 -2.39 -11.14 -0.57
CA THR A 60 -3.85 -11.30 -0.48
C THR A 60 -4.47 -10.46 0.65
N TRP A 61 -3.77 -10.31 1.79
CA TRP A 61 -4.16 -9.38 2.84
C TRP A 61 -4.16 -7.93 2.36
N THR A 62 -3.10 -7.49 1.67
CA THR A 62 -2.97 -6.12 1.15
C THR A 62 -4.04 -5.82 0.12
N MET A 63 -4.28 -6.74 -0.83
CA MET A 63 -5.30 -6.57 -1.87
C MET A 63 -6.72 -6.56 -1.29
N HIS A 64 -6.98 -7.33 -0.22
CA HIS A 64 -8.24 -7.23 0.51
C HIS A 64 -8.42 -5.85 1.16
N CYS A 65 -7.38 -5.34 1.83
CA CYS A 65 -7.41 -4.01 2.45
C CYS A 65 -7.64 -2.91 1.41
N ILE A 66 -6.91 -2.94 0.30
CA ILE A 66 -7.06 -1.98 -0.81
C ILE A 66 -8.49 -2.01 -1.36
N THR A 67 -9.07 -3.20 -1.56
CA THR A 67 -10.46 -3.34 -2.03
C THR A 67 -11.45 -2.70 -1.05
N GLY A 68 -11.26 -2.88 0.25
CA GLY A 68 -12.08 -2.22 1.27
C GLY A 68 -11.94 -0.70 1.23
N LEU A 69 -10.72 -0.17 1.04
CA LEU A 69 -10.47 1.26 0.90
C LEU A 69 -11.09 1.86 -0.37
N VAL A 70 -11.12 1.10 -1.47
CA VAL A 70 -11.86 1.47 -2.69
C VAL A 70 -13.35 1.57 -2.41
N ASN A 71 -13.92 0.57 -1.74
CA ASN A 71 -15.34 0.56 -1.38
C ASN A 71 -15.76 1.72 -0.47
N GLN A 72 -14.83 2.23 0.35
CA GLN A 72 -15.04 3.40 1.22
C GLN A 72 -14.72 4.74 0.52
N GLY A 73 -14.19 4.70 -0.70
CA GLY A 73 -13.88 5.89 -1.51
C GLY A 73 -12.56 6.59 -1.15
N PHE A 74 -11.72 5.99 -0.32
CA PHE A 74 -10.39 6.52 0.03
C PHE A 74 -9.35 6.27 -1.06
N VAL A 75 -9.55 5.21 -1.84
CA VAL A 75 -8.71 4.81 -2.97
C VAL A 75 -9.56 4.88 -4.23
N LYS A 76 -9.11 5.63 -5.24
CA LYS A 76 -9.84 5.87 -6.49
C LYS A 76 -9.12 5.26 -7.68
N CYS A 77 -8.85 3.97 -7.59
CA CYS A 77 -8.27 3.20 -8.69
C CYS A 77 -9.39 2.45 -9.41
N HIS A 78 -9.49 2.61 -10.73
CA HIS A 78 -10.55 1.98 -11.52
C HIS A 78 -10.36 0.46 -11.70
N ASP A 79 -9.12 0.00 -11.54
CA ASP A 79 -8.72 -1.38 -11.72
C ASP A 79 -7.66 -1.74 -10.66
N VAL A 80 -8.07 -2.56 -9.69
CA VAL A 80 -7.25 -2.98 -8.55
C VAL A 80 -6.17 -3.98 -9.00
N ASP A 81 -6.44 -4.80 -10.02
CA ASP A 81 -5.45 -5.72 -10.59
C ASP A 81 -4.37 -4.96 -11.37
N ALA A 82 -4.76 -3.88 -12.05
CA ALA A 82 -3.80 -2.98 -12.70
C ALA A 82 -2.89 -2.27 -11.68
N LEU A 83 -3.46 -1.83 -10.54
CA LEU A 83 -2.68 -1.24 -9.45
C LEU A 83 -1.65 -2.22 -8.90
N GLU A 84 -2.02 -3.47 -8.70
CA GLU A 84 -1.09 -4.49 -8.22
C GLU A 84 0.08 -4.68 -9.20
N GLN A 85 -0.21 -4.80 -10.50
CA GLN A 85 0.82 -4.92 -11.53
C GLN A 85 1.72 -3.67 -11.62
N GLU A 86 1.16 -2.48 -11.37
CA GLU A 86 1.95 -1.25 -11.27
C GLU A 86 2.89 -1.33 -10.07
N ALA A 87 2.39 -1.69 -8.89
CA ALA A 87 3.18 -1.79 -7.67
C ALA A 87 4.34 -2.79 -7.79
N GLU A 88 4.12 -3.96 -8.42
CA GLU A 88 5.16 -4.96 -8.66
C GLU A 88 6.27 -4.43 -9.58
N LYS A 89 5.89 -3.74 -10.67
CA LYS A 89 6.85 -3.12 -11.60
C LYS A 89 7.61 -2.00 -10.91
N TRP A 90 6.92 -1.17 -10.14
CA TRP A 90 7.49 -0.08 -9.37
C TRP A 90 8.53 -0.59 -8.36
N ALA A 91 8.20 -1.62 -7.59
CA ALA A 91 9.13 -2.27 -6.66
C ALA A 91 10.37 -2.81 -7.37
N THR A 92 10.18 -3.47 -8.53
CA THR A 92 11.30 -3.98 -9.34
C THR A 92 12.28 -2.87 -9.76
N VAL A 93 11.77 -1.69 -10.12
CA VAL A 93 12.60 -0.53 -10.49
C VAL A 93 13.43 -0.03 -9.31
N HIS A 94 12.86 0.02 -8.11
CA HIS A 94 13.51 0.59 -6.92
C HIS A 94 14.26 -0.42 -6.05
N HIS A 95 14.08 -1.72 -6.25
CA HIS A 95 14.73 -2.78 -5.47
C HIS A 95 16.27 -2.62 -5.38
N SER A 96 16.92 -2.25 -6.49
CA SER A 96 18.37 -2.08 -6.51
C SER A 96 18.85 -0.89 -5.66
N SER A 97 18.13 0.23 -5.67
CA SER A 97 18.46 1.41 -4.86
C SER A 97 18.13 1.19 -3.38
N ALA A 98 17.07 0.43 -3.10
CA ALA A 98 16.70 -0.02 -1.77
C ALA A 98 17.82 -0.86 -1.13
N HIS A 99 18.28 -1.88 -1.86
CA HIS A 99 19.38 -2.77 -1.47
C HIS A 99 20.69 -2.01 -1.23
N ALA A 100 20.99 -1.00 -2.07
CA ALA A 100 22.16 -0.15 -1.92
C ALA A 100 22.03 0.90 -0.80
N GLY A 101 20.89 0.98 -0.10
CA GLY A 101 20.66 1.93 0.99
C GLY A 101 20.61 3.40 0.53
N ILE A 102 20.24 3.66 -0.73
CA ILE A 102 20.17 5.02 -1.28
C ILE A 102 18.99 5.78 -0.67
N MET A 103 19.26 7.03 -0.26
CA MET A 103 18.32 7.94 0.37
C MET A 103 18.28 9.28 -0.40
N PRO A 104 17.14 10.02 -0.42
CA PRO A 104 15.85 9.66 0.17
C PRO A 104 15.16 8.52 -0.59
N ARG A 105 14.28 7.80 0.10
CA ARG A 105 13.42 6.79 -0.53
C ARG A 105 12.36 7.48 -1.43
N PRO A 106 12.04 6.92 -2.61
CA PRO A 106 11.02 7.48 -3.50
C PRO A 106 9.64 7.48 -2.84
N VAL A 107 8.87 8.54 -3.13
CA VAL A 107 7.45 8.67 -2.81
C VAL A 107 6.74 9.11 -4.08
N GLU A 108 5.94 8.24 -4.66
CA GLU A 108 5.33 8.45 -5.99
C GLU A 108 3.82 8.19 -5.92
N ASP A 109 3.06 8.77 -6.85
CA ASP A 109 1.62 8.51 -6.99
C ASP A 109 1.41 7.38 -7.99
N ALA A 110 0.57 6.40 -7.63
CA ALA A 110 0.16 5.34 -8.54
C ALA A 110 -0.57 5.94 -9.75
N GLN A 111 -0.10 5.63 -10.95
CA GLN A 111 -0.65 6.12 -12.20
C GLN A 111 -2.02 5.51 -12.50
N THR A 112 -2.33 4.34 -11.95
CA THR A 112 -3.65 3.70 -12.07
C THR A 112 -4.73 4.32 -11.17
N CYS A 113 -4.37 5.27 -10.31
CA CYS A 113 -5.25 5.85 -9.30
C CYS A 113 -5.42 7.36 -9.49
N ASP A 114 -6.64 7.85 -9.26
CA ASP A 114 -6.95 9.26 -9.39
C ASP A 114 -6.76 10.03 -8.08
N PHE A 115 -5.81 10.97 -8.09
CA PHE A 115 -5.56 11.91 -6.98
C PHE A 115 -6.23 13.27 -7.16
N ARG A 116 -6.92 13.48 -8.29
CA ARG A 116 -7.38 14.80 -8.75
C ARG A 116 -8.44 15.46 -7.88
N ASP A 117 -9.11 14.72 -7.01
CA ASP A 117 -10.12 15.26 -6.09
C ASP A 117 -9.55 15.75 -4.75
N VAL A 118 -8.24 15.62 -4.52
CA VAL A 118 -7.60 16.03 -3.24
C VAL A 118 -7.12 17.49 -3.27
N LEU A 119 -7.02 18.10 -4.46
CA LEU A 119 -6.43 19.43 -4.65
C LEU A 119 -7.43 20.59 -4.82
N THR A 120 -8.75 20.35 -4.70
CA THR A 120 -9.79 21.40 -4.84
C THR A 120 -10.23 22.05 -3.53
N LEU A 121 -9.57 21.74 -2.40
CA LEU A 121 -9.80 22.38 -1.09
C LEU A 121 -8.53 23.07 -0.56
N GLY A 122 -7.76 23.69 -1.45
CA GLY A 122 -6.66 24.62 -1.11
C GLY A 122 -7.07 26.06 -1.32
#